data_AF-A0A7H1ART7-F1
#
_entry.id   AF-A0A7H1ART7-F1
#
_cell.length_a   1.000
_cell.length_b   1.000
_cell.length_c   1.000
_cell.angle_alpha   90.00
_cell.angle_beta   90.00
_cell.angle_gamma   90.00
#
_symmetry.space_group_name_H-M   'P 1'
#
loop_
_entity.id
_entity.type
_entity.pdbx_description
1 polymer ?
#
loop_
_entity_poly.entity_id
_entity_poly.type
_entity_poly.pdbx_seq_one_letter_code
_entity_poly.pdbx_strand_id
1 'polypeptide(L)'
;MAFDRNLYEDFAPSEVWDAWLRAALEDASATALCAIRYSTYSERGAPVEVGDGMAGLRDYWLRNGNFMHDHYVFAADGRWVVRLDQDVTLFAGNLVLMGRVVGILGGAECAEKIMRRDLIGDTEDVVGLEAYVKGLLAPLKWSGSSERLR
;
A
#
# COMPACT_ATOMS: atom_id res chain seq x y z
N MET A 1 3.92 -3.33 -3.02
CA MET A 1 4.70 -2.11 -3.27
C MET A 1 5.20 -1.60 -1.94
N ALA A 2 6.42 -1.09 -1.87
CA ALA A 2 7.04 -0.62 -0.64
C ALA A 2 7.49 0.83 -0.83
N PHE A 3 7.35 1.64 0.22
CA PHE A 3 7.74 3.05 0.23
C PHE A 3 8.41 3.42 1.55
N ASP A 4 9.38 4.32 1.51
CA ASP A 4 9.98 4.93 2.70
C ASP A 4 8.92 5.78 3.39
N ARG A 5 8.63 5.42 4.63
CA ARG A 5 7.62 6.10 5.43
C ARG A 5 8.01 7.52 5.78
N ASN A 6 9.30 7.76 6.01
CA ASN A 6 9.79 8.99 6.62
C ASN A 6 9.75 10.19 5.66
N LEU A 7 9.47 9.94 4.38
CA LEU A 7 9.41 10.97 3.35
C LEU A 7 8.01 11.60 3.22
N TYR A 8 6.97 11.04 3.85
CA TYR A 8 5.58 11.46 3.63
C TYR A 8 4.81 11.63 4.93
N GLU A 9 3.99 12.69 4.97
CA GLU A 9 3.01 12.92 6.03
C GLU A 9 2.01 11.76 6.15
N ASP A 10 1.62 11.19 5.00
CA ASP A 10 0.68 10.07 4.92
C ASP A 10 1.39 8.71 4.80
N PHE A 11 2.65 8.62 5.23
CA PHE A 11 3.46 7.38 5.22
C PHE A 11 3.79 6.79 3.84
N ALA A 12 3.23 7.31 2.75
CA ALA A 12 3.54 6.93 1.37
C ALA A 12 3.12 8.08 0.43
N PRO A 13 3.55 8.08 -0.85
CA PRO A 13 3.12 9.09 -1.83
C PRO A 13 1.59 9.15 -1.94
N SER A 14 1.03 10.37 -1.99
CA SER A 14 -0.42 10.58 -2.10
C SER A 14 -1.00 9.91 -3.35
N GLU A 15 -0.30 10.00 -4.49
CA GLU A 15 -0.70 9.34 -5.74
C GLU A 15 -0.88 7.81 -5.61
N VAL A 16 -0.11 7.17 -4.71
CA VAL A 16 -0.20 5.73 -4.46
C VAL A 16 -1.41 5.42 -3.59
N TRP A 17 -1.64 6.20 -2.53
CA TRP A 17 -2.83 6.06 -1.69
C TRP A 17 -4.12 6.28 -2.49
N ASP A 18 -4.15 7.31 -3.33
CA ASP A 18 -5.30 7.61 -4.19
C ASP A 18 -5.58 6.46 -5.15
N ALA A 19 -4.54 5.95 -5.82
CA ALA A 19 -4.69 4.80 -6.71
C ALA A 19 -5.13 3.53 -5.96
N TRP A 20 -4.58 3.30 -4.75
CA TRP A 20 -4.90 2.16 -3.91
C TRP A 20 -6.35 2.17 -3.46
N LEU A 21 -6.78 3.26 -2.83
CA LEU A 21 -8.13 3.41 -2.31
C LEU A 21 -9.15 3.43 -3.44
N ARG A 22 -8.84 4.07 -4.56
CA ARG A 22 -9.69 4.01 -5.75
C ARG A 22 -9.89 2.58 -6.24
N ALA A 23 -8.81 1.82 -6.45
CA ALA A 23 -8.92 0.44 -6.91
C ALA A 23 -9.62 -0.48 -5.90
N ALA A 24 -9.39 -0.26 -4.60
CA ALA A 24 -9.94 -1.07 -3.53
C ALA A 24 -11.43 -0.81 -3.28
N LEU A 25 -11.87 0.46 -3.42
CA LEU A 25 -13.23 0.89 -3.12
C LEU A 25 -14.16 0.86 -4.34
N GLU A 26 -13.64 0.97 -5.58
CA GLU A 26 -14.45 0.81 -6.81
C GLU A 26 -15.10 -0.58 -6.91
N ASP A 27 -14.47 -1.62 -6.35
CA ASP A 27 -14.97 -3.00 -6.36
C ASP A 27 -15.90 -3.33 -5.17
N ALA A 28 -16.02 -2.42 -4.20
CA ALA A 28 -16.69 -2.70 -2.95
C ALA A 28 -17.50 -1.50 -2.48
N SER A 29 -18.73 -1.41 -2.96
CA SER A 29 -19.77 -0.71 -2.21
C SER A 29 -19.93 -1.43 -0.86
N ALA A 30 -19.32 -0.88 0.20
CA ALA A 30 -19.43 -1.27 1.61
C ALA A 30 -18.38 -2.24 2.22
N THR A 31 -17.18 -2.41 1.66
CA THR A 31 -16.11 -3.05 2.45
C THR A 31 -15.53 -2.02 3.43
N ALA A 32 -15.84 -2.17 4.71
CA ALA A 32 -15.28 -1.36 5.78
C ALA A 32 -13.75 -1.46 5.81
N LEU A 33 -13.09 -0.31 5.97
CA LEU A 33 -11.66 -0.24 6.27
C LEU A 33 -11.44 -0.53 7.75
N CYS A 34 -10.47 -1.38 8.06
CA CYS A 34 -10.09 -1.67 9.43
C CYS A 34 -8.63 -1.31 9.66
N ALA A 35 -8.30 -0.97 10.90
CA ALA A 35 -6.93 -0.84 11.34
C ALA A 35 -6.71 -1.56 12.66
N ILE A 36 -5.53 -2.13 12.82
CA ILE A 36 -5.09 -2.77 14.06
C ILE A 36 -3.65 -2.35 14.36
N ARG A 37 -3.41 -2.00 15.62
CA ARG A 37 -2.05 -1.75 16.12
C ARG A 37 -1.25 -3.05 16.06
N TYR A 38 -0.08 -2.98 15.47
CA TYR A 38 0.93 -4.01 15.65
C TYR A 38 1.55 -3.80 17.03
N SER A 39 1.18 -4.65 17.97
CA SER A 39 1.79 -4.70 19.29
C SER A 39 2.59 -5.98 19.44
N THR A 40 3.67 -5.91 20.23
CA THR A 40 4.33 -7.12 20.72
C THR A 40 3.30 -7.94 21.52
N TYR A 41 3.41 -9.27 21.37
CA TYR A 41 2.48 -10.36 21.71
C TYR A 41 1.47 -10.21 22.88
N SER A 42 1.68 -9.31 23.84
CA SER A 42 0.87 -9.09 25.04
C SER A 42 -0.31 -8.12 24.89
N GLU A 43 -0.33 -7.22 23.90
CA GLU A 43 -1.36 -6.16 23.78
C GLU A 43 -2.21 -6.31 22.52
N ARG A 44 -2.79 -7.49 22.28
CA ARG A 44 -3.68 -7.70 21.12
C ARG A 44 -4.90 -6.78 21.23
N GLY A 45 -4.84 -5.64 20.55
CA GLY A 45 -5.98 -4.75 20.37
C GLY A 45 -7.00 -5.37 19.42
N ALA A 46 -8.29 -5.08 19.63
CA ALA A 46 -9.29 -5.38 18.61
C ALA A 46 -9.05 -4.50 17.37
N PRO A 47 -9.28 -5.01 16.16
CA PRO A 47 -9.41 -4.16 14.98
C PRO A 47 -10.42 -3.05 15.23
N VAL A 48 -10.11 -1.84 14.79
CA VAL A 48 -11.05 -0.73 14.76
C VAL A 48 -11.47 -0.46 13.33
N GLU A 49 -12.74 -0.16 13.15
CA GLU A 49 -13.24 0.34 11.88
C GLU A 49 -12.74 1.78 11.67
N VAL A 50 -12.31 2.06 10.45
CA VAL A 50 -11.79 3.35 10.00
C VAL A 50 -12.73 3.86 8.91
N GLY A 51 -12.97 5.17 8.90
CA GLY A 51 -13.78 5.77 7.85
C GLY A 51 -13.15 5.54 6.47
N ASP A 52 -13.98 5.52 5.44
CA ASP A 52 -13.53 5.29 4.08
C ASP A 52 -12.58 6.39 3.58
N GLY A 53 -11.60 5.99 2.79
CA GLY A 53 -10.67 6.90 2.12
C GLY A 53 -9.62 7.55 3.03
N MET A 54 -8.87 8.51 2.48
CA MET A 54 -7.75 9.15 3.15
C MET A 54 -8.14 9.97 4.38
N ALA A 55 -9.32 10.60 4.36
CA ALA A 55 -9.78 11.39 5.50
C ALA A 55 -9.97 10.50 6.74
N GLY A 56 -10.62 9.34 6.59
CA GLY A 56 -10.79 8.39 7.68
C GLY A 56 -9.46 7.82 8.18
N LEU A 57 -8.52 7.52 7.28
CA LEU A 57 -7.17 7.08 7.64
C LEU A 57 -6.41 8.14 8.45
N ARG A 58 -6.41 9.40 8.00
CA ARG A 58 -5.78 10.51 8.72
C ARG A 58 -6.41 10.73 10.09
N ASP A 59 -7.74 10.71 10.18
CA ASP A 59 -8.45 10.78 11.46
C ASP A 59 -8.06 9.61 12.38
N TYR A 60 -7.86 8.41 11.83
CA TYR A 60 -7.35 7.28 12.59
C TYR A 60 -5.92 7.51 13.09
N TRP A 61 -5.00 7.98 12.25
CA TRP A 61 -3.60 8.22 12.62
C TRP A 61 -3.45 9.28 13.71
N LEU A 62 -4.24 10.35 13.65
CA LEU A 62 -4.21 11.43 14.64
C LEU A 62 -4.82 11.03 15.99
N ARG A 63 -5.74 10.05 16.00
CA ARG A 63 -6.35 9.56 17.24
C ARG A 63 -5.33 8.84 18.12
N ASN A 64 -5.28 9.20 19.39
CA ASN A 64 -4.51 8.51 20.44
C ASN A 64 -3.04 8.25 20.09
N GLY A 65 -2.41 9.14 19.30
CA GLY A 65 -1.01 8.99 18.88
C GLY A 65 -0.76 7.77 17.98
N ASN A 66 -1.77 7.26 17.27
CA ASN A 66 -1.61 6.11 16.36
C ASN A 66 -0.49 6.33 15.35
N PHE A 67 -0.25 7.54 14.87
CA PHE A 67 0.88 7.80 13.97
C PHE A 67 2.26 7.40 14.53
N MET A 68 2.44 7.14 15.84
CA MET A 68 3.71 6.72 16.44
C MET A 68 3.93 5.21 16.48
N HIS A 69 2.91 4.41 16.18
CA HIS A 69 3.00 2.95 16.25
C HIS A 69 2.95 2.30 14.87
N ASP A 70 3.29 1.02 14.83
CA ASP A 70 3.14 0.21 13.64
C ASP A 70 1.71 -0.29 13.53
N HIS A 71 1.18 -0.37 12.31
CA HIS A 71 -0.21 -0.73 12.07
C HIS A 71 -0.37 -1.60 10.85
N TYR A 72 -1.45 -2.35 10.85
CA TYR A 72 -2.04 -2.86 9.61
C TYR A 72 -3.31 -2.09 9.34
N VAL A 73 -3.42 -1.53 8.14
CA VAL A 73 -4.67 -1.04 7.56
C VAL A 73 -5.11 -2.10 6.55
N PHE A 74 -6.35 -2.54 6.59
CA PHE A 74 -6.80 -3.65 5.76
C PHE A 74 -8.29 -3.54 5.44
N ALA A 75 -8.70 -4.21 4.37
CA ALA A 75 -10.11 -4.44 4.10
C ALA A 75 -10.65 -5.53 5.05
N ALA A 76 -11.83 -5.32 5.64
CA ALA A 76 -12.47 -6.29 6.54
C ALA A 76 -12.67 -7.69 5.89
N ASP A 77 -12.79 -7.75 4.56
CA ASP A 77 -12.90 -8.98 3.78
C ASP A 77 -11.56 -9.69 3.52
N GLY A 78 -10.44 -9.13 3.99
CA GLY A 78 -9.10 -9.71 3.90
C GLY A 78 -8.45 -9.67 2.52
N ARG A 79 -9.02 -8.95 1.54
CA ARG A 79 -8.48 -8.92 0.17
C ARG A 79 -7.15 -8.17 0.04
N TRP A 80 -6.84 -7.29 0.98
CA TRP A 80 -5.60 -6.53 0.99
C TRP A 80 -5.23 -6.03 2.38
N VAL A 81 -3.95 -5.69 2.54
CA VAL A 81 -3.38 -5.12 3.74
C VAL A 81 -2.28 -4.12 3.38
N VAL A 82 -2.19 -3.04 4.13
CA VAL A 82 -1.09 -2.09 4.14
C VAL A 82 -0.46 -2.13 5.52
N ARG A 83 0.81 -2.52 5.59
CA ARG A 83 1.60 -2.41 6.81
C ARG A 83 2.22 -1.02 6.85
N LEU A 84 1.94 -0.29 7.92
CA LEU A 84 2.60 0.96 8.29
C LEU A 84 3.66 0.58 9.33
N ASP A 85 4.90 0.35 8.90
CA ASP A 85 6.05 0.02 9.78
C ASP A 85 6.84 1.29 10.11
N GLN A 86 7.75 1.27 11.08
CA GLN A 86 8.57 2.45 11.43
C GLN A 86 9.38 3.00 10.24
N ASP A 87 9.89 2.11 9.38
CA ASP A 87 10.77 2.51 8.28
C ASP A 87 10.10 2.44 6.91
N VAL A 88 9.07 1.61 6.76
CA VAL A 88 8.49 1.26 5.46
C VAL A 88 6.98 1.16 5.51
N THR A 89 6.33 1.74 4.51
CA THR A 89 4.94 1.44 4.18
C THR A 89 4.87 0.37 3.11
N LEU A 90 4.26 -0.77 3.43
CA LEU A 90 4.13 -1.91 2.52
C LEU A 90 2.67 -2.12 2.13
N PHE A 91 2.37 -1.89 0.86
CA PHE A 91 1.09 -2.21 0.24
C PHE A 91 1.11 -3.64 -0.33
N ALA A 92 0.19 -4.48 0.14
CA ALA A 92 0.04 -5.86 -0.30
C ALA A 92 -1.42 -6.20 -0.59
N GLY A 93 -1.65 -6.87 -1.72
CA GLY A 93 -2.97 -7.31 -2.15
C GLY A 93 -2.85 -8.43 -3.16
N ASN A 94 -3.97 -9.03 -3.53
CA ASN A 94 -3.99 -10.01 -4.61
C ASN A 94 -3.61 -9.36 -5.96
N LEU A 95 -3.20 -10.18 -6.94
CA LEU A 95 -2.72 -9.69 -8.24
C LEU A 95 -3.76 -8.88 -9.02
N VAL A 96 -5.06 -9.14 -8.83
CA VAL A 96 -6.13 -8.39 -9.49
C VAL A 96 -6.17 -6.96 -8.98
N LEU A 97 -6.20 -6.76 -7.66
CA LEU A 97 -6.15 -5.43 -7.06
C LEU A 97 -4.85 -4.72 -7.44
N MET A 98 -3.71 -5.40 -7.27
CA MET A 98 -2.40 -4.84 -7.61
C MET A 98 -2.31 -4.39 -9.07
N GLY A 99 -2.86 -5.18 -10.01
CA GLY A 99 -2.91 -4.84 -11.43
C GLY A 99 -3.75 -3.59 -11.70
N ARG A 100 -4.89 -3.42 -11.03
CA ARG A 100 -5.73 -2.21 -11.14
C ARG A 100 -5.04 -0.98 -10.59
N VAL A 101 -4.44 -1.08 -9.40
CA VAL A 101 -3.66 0.02 -8.80
C VAL A 101 -2.55 0.45 -9.74
N VAL A 102 -1.76 -0.50 -10.25
CA VAL A 102 -0.69 -0.22 -11.20
C VAL A 102 -1.24 0.39 -12.50
N GLY A 103 -2.39 -0.07 -12.99
CA GLY A 103 -3.07 0.54 -14.12
C GLY A 103 -3.43 2.01 -13.90
N ILE A 104 -3.97 2.35 -12.72
CA ILE A 104 -4.29 3.74 -12.34
C ILE A 104 -3.02 4.60 -12.24
N LEU A 105 -1.91 4.03 -11.77
CA LEU A 105 -0.60 4.70 -11.69
C LEU A 105 0.07 4.91 -13.07
N GLY A 106 -0.53 4.45 -14.17
CA GLY A 106 0.02 4.59 -15.52
C GLY A 106 0.82 3.36 -16.00
N GLY A 107 0.72 2.23 -15.31
CA GLY A 107 1.37 0.97 -15.66
C GLY A 107 2.58 0.64 -14.79
N ALA A 108 3.13 -0.57 -14.98
CA ALA A 108 4.17 -1.12 -14.12
C ALA A 108 5.47 -0.30 -14.16
N GLU A 109 5.80 0.32 -15.30
CA GLU A 109 6.97 1.19 -15.44
C GLU A 109 6.82 2.48 -14.62
N CYS A 110 5.63 3.07 -14.61
CA CYS A 110 5.33 4.24 -13.79
C CYS A 110 5.39 3.90 -12.29
N ALA A 111 4.77 2.78 -11.89
CA ALA A 111 4.84 2.29 -10.51
C ALA A 111 6.29 2.00 -10.07
N GLU A 112 7.10 1.37 -10.94
CA GLU A 112 8.53 1.14 -10.70
C GLU A 112 9.27 2.46 -10.50
N LYS A 113 9.03 3.46 -11.37
CA LYS A 113 9.67 4.77 -11.27
C LYS A 113 9.33 5.48 -9.96
N ILE A 114 8.08 5.40 -9.49
CA ILE A 114 7.66 5.98 -8.21
C ILE A 114 8.40 5.29 -7.07
N MET A 115 8.39 3.95 -7.01
CA MET A 115 9.08 3.17 -5.96
C MET A 115 10.59 3.40 -5.98
N ARG A 116 11.20 3.55 -7.15
CA ARG A 116 12.65 3.75 -7.28
C ARG A 116 13.06 5.17 -6.86
N ARG A 117 12.30 6.19 -7.28
CA ARG A 117 12.48 7.58 -6.82
C ARG A 117 12.40 7.65 -5.30
N ASP A 118 11.49 6.88 -4.73
CA ASP A 118 11.25 6.85 -3.30
C ASP A 118 12.35 6.14 -2.50
N LEU A 119 12.68 4.91 -2.86
CA LEU A 119 13.61 4.06 -2.09
C LEU A 119 15.09 4.32 -2.37
N ILE A 120 15.42 4.80 -3.58
CA ILE A 120 16.81 5.00 -4.04
C ILE A 120 17.11 6.51 -4.21
N GLY A 121 16.13 7.30 -4.63
CA GLY A 121 16.34 8.72 -4.94
C GLY A 121 17.43 8.92 -5.98
N ASP A 122 18.38 9.80 -5.68
CA ASP A 122 19.56 10.10 -6.51
C ASP A 122 20.82 9.31 -6.06
N THR A 123 20.66 8.33 -5.19
CA THR A 123 21.79 7.54 -4.65
C THR A 123 22.15 6.35 -5.54
N GLU A 124 23.38 5.84 -5.37
CA GLU A 124 23.81 4.62 -6.05
C GLU A 124 23.12 3.40 -5.42
N ASP A 125 22.64 2.47 -6.26
CA ASP A 125 21.95 1.26 -5.80
C ASP A 125 22.95 0.20 -5.26
N VAL A 126 23.52 0.46 -4.10
CA VAL A 126 24.57 -0.39 -3.50
C VAL A 126 24.04 -1.75 -3.02
N VAL A 127 22.75 -1.83 -2.66
CA VAL A 127 22.14 -3.02 -2.04
C VAL A 127 21.18 -3.77 -2.97
N GLY A 128 21.03 -3.34 -4.23
CA GLY A 128 20.21 -4.01 -5.24
C GLY A 128 18.71 -3.79 -5.09
N LEU A 129 18.29 -2.64 -4.56
CA LEU A 129 16.89 -2.25 -4.43
C LEU A 129 16.20 -2.17 -5.79
N GLU A 130 16.91 -1.81 -6.86
CA GLU A 130 16.33 -1.76 -8.20
C GLU A 130 15.87 -3.15 -8.66
N ALA A 131 16.71 -4.18 -8.46
CA ALA A 131 16.36 -5.55 -8.78
C ALA A 131 15.19 -6.05 -7.93
N TYR A 132 15.15 -5.67 -6.65
CA TYR A 132 14.05 -5.98 -5.74
C TYR A 132 12.72 -5.34 -6.22
N VAL A 133 12.72 -4.05 -6.53
CA VAL A 133 11.54 -3.33 -7.06
C VAL A 133 11.04 -3.98 -8.34
N LYS A 134 11.95 -4.31 -9.27
CA LYS A 134 11.61 -5.02 -10.50
C LYS A 134 10.98 -6.39 -10.23
N GLY A 135 11.53 -7.14 -9.27
CA GLY A 135 10.99 -8.44 -8.85
C GLY A 135 9.57 -8.33 -8.29
N LEU A 136 9.30 -7.31 -7.45
CA LEU A 136 7.96 -7.08 -6.88
C LEU A 136 6.90 -6.79 -7.93
N LEU A 137 7.27 -6.12 -9.02
CA LEU A 137 6.34 -5.72 -10.10
C LEU A 137 6.32 -6.70 -11.28
N ALA A 138 7.25 -7.65 -11.36
CA ALA A 138 7.34 -8.61 -12.45
C ALA A 138 6.02 -9.38 -12.74
N PRO A 139 5.26 -9.84 -11.72
CA PRO A 139 3.96 -10.49 -11.97
C PRO A 139 2.92 -9.59 -12.65
N LEU A 140 3.06 -8.27 -12.54
CA LEU A 140 2.14 -7.26 -13.07
C LEU A 140 2.54 -6.78 -14.47
N LYS A 141 3.79 -7.04 -14.90
CA LYS A 141 4.25 -6.75 -16.27
C LYS A 141 3.73 -7.76 -17.29
N TRP A 142 3.41 -8.99 -16.85
CA TRP A 142 2.95 -10.08 -17.74
C TRP A 142 1.46 -9.99 -18.08
N SER A 143 0.66 -9.14 -17.43
CA SER A 143 -0.81 -9.12 -17.65
C SER A 143 -1.26 -8.60 -19.03
N GLY A 144 -0.33 -8.29 -19.94
CA GLY A 144 -0.58 -7.82 -21.31
C GLY A 144 -0.75 -8.91 -22.38
N SER A 145 -0.92 -10.19 -22.03
CA SER A 145 -1.14 -11.26 -23.04
C SER A 145 -2.14 -12.32 -22.59
N SER A 146 -3.27 -11.91 -22.03
CA SER A 146 -4.44 -12.78 -21.98
C SER A 146 -5.74 -12.00 -22.21
N GLU A 147 -5.82 -11.42 -23.41
CA GLU A 147 -7.03 -11.61 -24.22
C GLU A 147 -7.21 -13.11 -24.46
N ARG A 148 -7.75 -13.84 -23.47
CA ARG A 148 -8.36 -15.18 -23.57
C ARG A 148 -8.77 -15.67 -22.19
N LEU A 149 -9.70 -14.96 -21.56
CA LEU A 149 -10.69 -15.61 -20.71
C LEU A 149 -12.04 -15.38 -21.36
N ARG A 150 -12.39 -16.31 -22.24
CA ARG A 150 -13.77 -16.67 -22.54
C ARG A 150 -14.38 -17.33 -21.32
#